data_AF-A0AA92EEH3-F1
#
_entry.id   AF-A0AA92EEH3-F1
#
_cell.length_a   1.000
_cell.length_b   1.000
_cell.length_c   1.000
_cell.angle_alpha   90.00
_cell.angle_beta   90.00
_cell.angle_gamma   90.00
#
_symmetry.space_group_name_H-M   'P 1'
#
loop_
_entity.id
_entity.type
_entity.pdbx_description
1 polymer ?
#
loop_
_entity_poly.entity_id
_entity_poly.type
_entity_poly.pdbx_seq_one_letter_code
_entity_poly.pdbx_strand_id
1 'polypeptide(L)'
;MPTIRPLRWVGSAKKDLGSMPADVQDTFGYALHLAQVGGKHSQAKPLKGYGGAGVLEVVEDHQGDTYRAVYTVRYAAAVYVLHCFQKKSTHGIATPKPDMDLIDARLKAVAALEKERQT
;
A
#
# COMPACT_ATOMS: atom_id res chain seq x y z
N MET A 1 -5.72 -18.91 17.35
CA MET A 1 -5.69 -17.46 17.00
C MET A 1 -5.42 -17.34 15.51
N PRO A 2 -6.06 -16.40 14.79
CA PRO A 2 -5.72 -16.17 13.38
C PRO A 2 -4.23 -15.80 13.29
N THR A 3 -3.52 -16.44 12.38
CA THR A 3 -2.11 -16.16 12.13
C THR A 3 -1.99 -14.82 11.41
N ILE A 4 -1.31 -13.86 12.04
CA ILE A 4 -1.05 -12.55 11.46
C ILE A 4 -0.20 -12.74 10.20
N ARG A 5 -0.69 -12.30 9.05
CA ARG A 5 0.12 -12.36 7.81
C ARG A 5 1.33 -11.44 7.94
N PRO A 6 2.53 -11.88 7.55
CA PRO A 6 3.70 -11.01 7.58
C PRO A 6 3.52 -9.81 6.64
N LEU A 7 4.04 -8.67 7.04
CA LEU A 7 4.10 -7.46 6.22
C LEU A 7 5.42 -7.44 5.46
N ARG A 8 5.36 -7.28 4.14
CA ARG A 8 6.54 -7.25 3.26
C ARG A 8 6.61 -5.92 2.52
N TRP A 9 7.75 -5.27 2.60
CA TRP A 9 7.98 -3.97 1.99
C TRP A 9 8.65 -4.15 0.64
N VAL A 10 8.13 -3.48 -0.39
CA VAL A 10 8.69 -3.54 -1.74
C VAL A 10 9.44 -2.26 -2.06
N GLY A 11 10.70 -2.39 -2.47
CA GLY A 11 11.54 -1.25 -2.83
C GLY A 11 11.72 -0.28 -1.67
N SER A 12 11.50 1.02 -1.94
CA SER A 12 11.70 2.10 -0.97
C SER A 12 10.55 2.29 0.02
N ALA A 13 9.42 1.57 -0.11
CA ALA A 13 8.18 1.88 0.58
C ALA A 13 8.32 2.04 2.11
N LYS A 14 9.14 1.21 2.77
CA LYS A 14 9.40 1.32 4.22
C LYS A 14 10.13 2.60 4.59
N LYS A 15 11.15 2.95 3.80
CA LYS A 15 11.93 4.18 3.99
C LYS A 15 11.05 5.40 3.75
N ASP A 16 10.23 5.36 2.70
CA ASP A 16 9.33 6.45 2.36
C ASP A 16 8.30 6.68 3.48
N LEU A 17 7.69 5.61 4.02
CA LEU A 17 6.83 5.72 5.20
C LEU A 17 7.56 6.34 6.40
N GLY A 18 8.77 5.87 6.72
CA GLY A 18 9.55 6.39 7.84
C GLY A 18 9.95 7.87 7.71
N SER A 19 9.80 8.47 6.51
CA SER A 19 10.05 9.89 6.27
C SER A 19 8.80 10.77 6.39
N MET A 20 7.62 10.17 6.57
CA MET A 20 6.34 10.88 6.71
C MET A 20 6.14 11.43 8.14
N PRO A 21 5.21 12.38 8.35
CA PRO A 21 4.82 12.82 9.69
C PRO A 21 4.36 11.66 10.58
N ALA A 22 4.57 11.77 11.90
CA ALA A 22 4.24 10.71 12.85
C ALA A 22 2.77 10.26 12.77
N ASP A 23 1.82 11.21 12.71
CA ASP A 23 0.39 10.90 12.60
C ASP A 23 0.06 10.09 11.33
N VAL A 24 0.75 10.38 10.22
CA VAL A 24 0.59 9.64 8.96
C VAL A 24 1.16 8.23 9.09
N GLN A 25 2.31 8.09 9.77
CA GLN A 25 2.90 6.78 10.06
C GLN A 25 1.98 5.92 10.93
N ASP A 26 1.34 6.51 11.93
CA ASP A 26 0.43 5.82 12.83
C ASP A 26 -0.83 5.34 12.10
N THR A 27 -1.47 6.21 11.30
CA THR A 27 -2.65 5.84 10.51
C THR A 27 -2.33 4.73 9.51
N PHE A 28 -1.22 4.84 8.77
CA PHE A 28 -0.82 3.82 7.81
C PHE A 28 -0.38 2.53 8.50
N GLY A 29 0.35 2.62 9.61
CA GLY A 29 0.75 1.47 10.42
C GLY A 29 -0.46 0.69 10.92
N TYR A 30 -1.47 1.38 11.45
CA TYR A 30 -2.72 0.77 11.89
C TYR A 30 -3.49 0.13 10.73
N ALA A 31 -3.60 0.82 9.60
CA ALA A 31 -4.28 0.27 8.43
C ALA A 31 -3.60 -0.99 7.87
N LEU A 32 -2.27 -1.01 7.85
CA LEU A 32 -1.48 -2.17 7.43
C LEU A 32 -1.62 -3.32 8.45
N HIS A 33 -1.62 -3.02 9.75
CA HIS A 33 -1.87 -4.02 10.78
C HIS A 33 -3.25 -4.68 10.63
N LEU A 34 -4.30 -3.89 10.40
CA LEU A 34 -5.63 -4.41 10.11
C LEU A 34 -5.61 -5.36 8.90
N ALA A 35 -4.91 -4.99 7.82
CA ALA A 35 -4.77 -5.86 6.65
C ALA A 35 -4.03 -7.19 6.96
N GLN A 36 -3.05 -7.17 7.87
CA GLN A 36 -2.33 -8.38 8.29
C GLN A 36 -3.24 -9.37 9.04
N VAL A 37 -4.18 -8.86 9.85
CA VAL A 37 -5.14 -9.69 10.61
C VAL A 37 -6.41 -10.03 9.81
N GLY A 38 -6.45 -9.68 8.52
CA GLY A 38 -7.59 -9.95 7.63
C GLY A 38 -8.73 -8.92 7.71
N GLY A 39 -8.54 -7.86 8.49
CA GLY A 39 -9.42 -6.70 8.53
C GLY A 39 -9.14 -5.71 7.41
N LYS A 40 -9.86 -4.60 7.44
CA LYS A 40 -9.73 -3.50 6.48
C LYS A 40 -9.97 -2.18 7.19
N HIS A 41 -9.03 -1.24 7.04
CA HIS A 41 -9.20 0.11 7.56
C HIS A 41 -10.38 0.82 6.89
N SER A 42 -11.09 1.68 7.64
CA SER A 42 -12.27 2.42 7.12
C SER A 42 -11.92 3.29 5.91
N GLN A 43 -10.73 3.90 5.90
CA GLN A 43 -10.22 4.71 4.79
C GLN A 43 -9.60 3.87 3.65
N ALA A 44 -9.42 2.56 3.83
CA ALA A 44 -8.84 1.72 2.78
C ALA A 44 -9.84 1.51 1.63
N LYS A 45 -9.43 1.84 0.40
CA LYS A 45 -10.27 1.70 -0.79
C LYS A 45 -9.52 1.01 -1.92
N PRO A 46 -10.23 0.27 -2.80
CA PRO A 46 -9.60 -0.30 -3.99
C PRO A 46 -8.96 0.79 -4.85
N LEU A 47 -7.70 0.57 -5.23
CA LEU A 47 -7.02 1.46 -6.17
C LEU A 47 -7.59 1.24 -7.57
N LYS A 48 -8.08 2.31 -8.20
CA LYS A 48 -8.65 2.24 -9.55
C LYS A 48 -7.59 1.76 -10.55
N GLY A 49 -8.00 0.95 -11.51
CA GLY A 49 -7.11 0.41 -12.56
C GLY A 49 -6.61 -1.02 -12.30
N TYR A 50 -6.76 -1.57 -11.09
CA TYR A 50 -6.21 -2.88 -10.72
C TYR A 50 -7.21 -4.05 -10.75
N GLY A 51 -8.25 -3.98 -11.58
CA GLY A 51 -9.16 -5.10 -11.84
C GLY A 51 -9.94 -5.66 -10.64
N GLY A 52 -9.91 -5.00 -9.47
CA GLY A 52 -10.66 -5.42 -8.27
C GLY A 52 -9.97 -5.08 -6.95
N ALA A 53 -10.46 -5.67 -5.84
CA ALA A 53 -10.03 -5.41 -4.46
C ALA A 53 -8.64 -5.96 -4.08
N GLY A 54 -7.84 -6.39 -5.05
CA GLY A 54 -6.51 -6.97 -4.81
C GLY A 54 -5.46 -5.94 -4.41
N VAL A 55 -5.60 -4.70 -4.87
CA VAL A 55 -4.72 -3.57 -4.53
C VAL A 55 -5.56 -2.50 -3.85
N LEU A 56 -5.15 -2.11 -2.64
CA LEU A 56 -5.83 -1.14 -1.81
C LEU A 56 -4.91 0.07 -1.58
N GLU A 57 -5.52 1.24 -1.47
CA GLU A 57 -4.88 2.46 -1.00
C GLU A 57 -5.53 2.96 0.28
N VAL A 58 -4.72 3.48 1.19
CA VAL A 58 -5.15 4.29 2.34
C VAL A 58 -4.65 5.70 2.09
N VAL A 59 -5.51 6.69 2.35
CA VAL A 59 -5.24 8.11 2.12
C VAL A 59 -5.35 8.82 3.45
N GLU A 60 -4.37 9.63 3.78
CA GLU A 60 -4.35 10.45 4.99
C GLU A 60 -3.88 11.87 4.66
N ASP A 61 -4.60 12.87 5.15
CA ASP A 61 -4.27 14.27 4.94
C ASP A 61 -3.61 14.84 6.21
N HIS A 62 -2.48 15.50 6.06
CA HIS A 62 -1.75 16.11 7.17
C HIS A 62 -1.24 17.50 6.77
N GLN A 63 -1.67 18.53 7.50
CA GLN A 63 -1.25 19.92 7.31
C GLN A 63 -1.37 20.44 5.85
N GLY A 64 -2.39 20.00 5.12
CA GLY A 64 -2.63 20.40 3.72
C GLY A 64 -1.93 19.52 2.68
N ASP A 65 -1.13 18.56 3.12
CA ASP A 65 -0.51 17.55 2.28
C ASP A 65 -1.31 16.23 2.32
N THR A 66 -1.50 15.60 1.16
CA THR A 66 -2.16 14.29 1.06
C THR A 66 -1.12 13.19 0.91
N TYR A 67 -1.13 12.23 1.82
CA TYR A 67 -0.27 11.05 1.79
C TYR A 67 -1.07 9.82 1.37
N ARG A 68 -0.40 8.86 0.75
CA ARG A 68 -1.00 7.58 0.37
C ARG A 68 -0.08 6.41 0.64
N ALA A 69 -0.65 5.32 1.14
CA ALA A 69 -0.02 4.02 1.22
C ALA A 69 -0.80 3.01 0.36
N VAL A 70 -0.09 2.32 -0.53
CA VAL A 70 -0.64 1.34 -1.46
C VAL A 70 -0.09 -0.02 -1.12
N TYR A 71 -0.98 -1.01 -0.97
CA TYR A 71 -0.62 -2.38 -0.62
C TYR A 71 -1.53 -3.39 -1.31
N THR A 72 -1.05 -4.63 -1.43
CA THR A 72 -1.84 -5.74 -1.94
C THR A 72 -2.03 -6.83 -0.91
N VAL A 73 -3.25 -7.36 -0.87
CA VAL A 73 -3.67 -8.47 -0.02
C VAL A 73 -3.96 -9.75 -0.80
N ARG A 74 -3.72 -9.74 -2.12
CA ARG A 74 -4.04 -10.84 -3.06
C ARG A 74 -3.35 -12.16 -2.71
N TYR A 75 -2.18 -12.09 -2.09
CA TYR A 75 -1.36 -13.25 -1.77
C TYR A 75 -1.60 -13.69 -0.33
N ALA A 76 -1.89 -14.99 -0.14
CA ALA A 76 -2.12 -15.55 1.19
C ALA A 76 -0.86 -15.49 2.06
N ALA A 77 0.33 -15.54 1.44
CA ALA A 77 1.61 -15.60 2.12
C ALA A 77 1.96 -14.33 2.92
N ALA A 78 1.53 -13.16 2.46
CA ALA A 78 1.90 -11.88 3.07
C ALA A 78 1.02 -10.72 2.58
N VAL A 79 1.00 -9.62 3.35
CA VAL A 79 0.57 -8.31 2.85
C VAL A 79 1.79 -7.60 2.27
N TYR A 80 1.71 -7.17 1.02
CA TYR A 80 2.81 -6.49 0.34
C TYR A 80 2.54 -5.00 0.25
N VAL A 81 3.39 -4.18 0.87
CA VAL A 81 3.36 -2.72 0.76
C VAL A 81 4.12 -2.31 -0.49
N LEU A 82 3.39 -1.79 -1.47
CA LEU A 82 3.92 -1.47 -2.78
C LEU A 82 4.51 -0.07 -2.82
N HIS A 83 3.86 0.93 -2.23
CA HIS A 83 4.34 2.31 -2.30
C HIS A 83 3.76 3.16 -1.17
N CYS A 84 4.55 4.11 -0.68
CA CYS A 84 4.14 5.13 0.29
C CYS A 84 4.65 6.46 -0.24
N PHE A 85 3.76 7.43 -0.47
CA PHE A 85 4.15 8.71 -1.07
C PHE A 85 3.26 9.87 -0.63
N GLN A 86 3.83 11.07 -0.67
CA GLN A 86 3.09 12.33 -0.60
C GLN A 86 2.67 12.73 -2.01
N LYS A 87 1.37 12.99 -2.20
CA LYS A 87 0.85 13.54 -3.44
C LYS A 87 1.22 15.02 -3.53
N LYS A 88 2.14 15.34 -4.45
CA LYS A 88 2.66 16.72 -4.63
C LYS A 88 1.70 17.68 -5.33
N SER A 89 0.71 17.19 -6.08
CA SER A 89 -0.28 18.04 -6.76
C SER A 89 -1.53 18.19 -5.91
N THR A 90 -1.93 19.42 -5.59
CA THR A 90 -3.23 19.73 -4.96
C THR A 90 -4.39 19.59 -5.93
N HIS A 91 -4.14 19.58 -7.25
CA HIS A 91 -5.16 19.39 -8.28
C HIS A 91 -5.28 17.91 -8.71
N GLY A 92 -6.53 17.42 -8.77
CA GLY A 92 -6.91 16.08 -9.24
C GLY A 92 -7.00 15.01 -8.15
N ILE A 93 -8.00 14.14 -8.22
CA ILE A 93 -8.21 13.03 -7.26
C ILE A 93 -7.35 11.80 -7.62
N ALA A 94 -6.93 11.71 -8.89
CA ALA A 94 -6.18 10.58 -9.42
C ALA A 94 -4.75 10.52 -8.88
N THR A 95 -4.25 9.30 -8.71
CA THR A 95 -2.84 9.03 -8.45
C THR A 95 -2.02 9.42 -9.69
N PRO A 96 -0.91 10.16 -9.55
CA PRO A 96 -0.07 10.54 -10.68
C PRO A 96 0.44 9.32 -11.46
N LYS A 97 0.59 9.45 -12.78
CA LYS A 97 1.06 8.38 -13.66
C LYS A 97 2.40 7.74 -13.20
N PRO A 98 3.43 8.52 -12.78
CA PRO A 98 4.68 7.92 -12.30
C PRO A 98 4.50 7.02 -11.07
N ASP A 99 3.60 7.38 -10.15
CA ASP A 99 3.30 6.55 -8.98
C ASP A 99 2.57 5.27 -9.39
N MET A 100 1.63 5.37 -10.34
CA MET A 100 0.93 4.20 -10.91
C MET A 100 1.91 3.24 -11.62
N ASP A 101 2.82 3.77 -12.44
CA ASP A 101 3.83 2.98 -13.14
C ASP A 101 4.76 2.25 -12.15
N LEU A 102 5.13 2.91 -11.05
CA LEU A 102 5.94 2.31 -9.98
C LEU A 102 5.17 1.21 -9.23
N ILE A 103 3.90 1.43 -8.92
CA ILE A 103 3.03 0.43 -8.29
C ILE A 103 2.90 -0.80 -9.21
N ASP A 104 2.71 -0.60 -10.51
CA ASP A 104 2.65 -1.68 -11.50
C ASP A 104 3.94 -2.50 -11.55
N ALA A 105 5.09 -1.83 -11.61
CA ALA A 105 6.39 -2.51 -11.65
C ALA A 105 6.62 -3.33 -10.37
N ARG A 106 6.30 -2.77 -9.20
CA ARG A 106 6.44 -3.43 -7.91
C ARG A 106 5.45 -4.59 -7.75
N LEU A 107 4.22 -4.44 -8.23
CA LEU A 107 3.22 -5.52 -8.23
C LEU A 107 3.64 -6.69 -9.11
N LYS A 108 4.20 -6.43 -10.30
CA LYS A 108 4.76 -7.48 -11.18
C LYS A 108 5.92 -8.22 -10.51
N ALA A 109 6.80 -7.52 -9.80
CA ALA A 109 7.88 -8.14 -9.04
C ALA A 109 7.35 -9.07 -7.94
N VAL A 110 6.34 -8.63 -7.18
CA VAL A 110 5.68 -9.49 -6.18
C VAL A 110 5.03 -10.71 -6.83
N ALA A 111 4.38 -10.55 -7.98
CA ALA A 111 3.76 -11.66 -8.70
C ALA A 111 4.78 -12.71 -9.15
N ALA A 112 5.96 -12.28 -9.61
CA ALA A 112 7.06 -13.19 -9.97
C ALA A 112 7.59 -13.96 -8.76
N LEU A 113 7.87 -13.25 -7.65
CA LEU A 113 8.33 -13.86 -6.39
C LEU A 113 7.34 -14.90 -5.85
N GLU A 114 6.04 -14.62 -5.90
CA GLU A 114 5.02 -15.55 -5.41
C GLU A 114 4.82 -16.73 -6.36
N LYS A 115 5.06 -16.57 -7.67
CA LYS A 115 5.04 -17.67 -8.63
C LYS A 115 6.21 -18.64 -8.41
N GLU A 116 7.41 -18.10 -8.16
CA GLU A 116 8.60 -18.90 -7.82
C GLU A 116 8.42 -19.70 -6.52
N ARG A 117 7.66 -19.17 -5.56
CA ARG A 117 7.37 -19.84 -4.28
C ARG A 117 6.34 -20.96 -4.38
N GLN A 118 5.56 -20.98 -5.46
CA GLN A 118 4.54 -22.00 -5.73
C GLN A 118 5.04 -23.09 -6.68
N THR A 119 6.26 -22.94 -7.21
CA THR A 119 6.94 -23.91 -8.07
C THR A 119 7.91 -24.73 -7.24
#